data_AF-A0AAU8C5H7-F1
#
_entry.id   AF-A0AAU8C5H7-F1
#
_cell.length_a   1.000
_cell.length_b   1.000
_cell.length_c   1.000
_cell.angle_alpha   90.00
_cell.angle_beta   90.00
_cell.angle_gamma   90.00
#
_symmetry.space_group_name_H-M   'P 1'
#
loop_
_entity.id
_entity.type
_entity.pdbx_description
1 polymer ?
#
loop_
_entity_poly.entity_id
_entity_poly.type
_entity_poly.pdbx_seq_one_letter_code
_entity_poly.pdbx_strand_id
1 'polypeptide(L)'
;MLKSTWDHPLTFWALLSLPAIPMTLGLTSGAPDAASSLLHPTGEFAARFMIIAMMITPLMMLFRDASWPRWLMKRRRYLGVAAFFYALAHTVLYLIDEGAIAFTGGEVSKLNIWTGWIAFLIFVPLAVTSTDAWVRRLGRSWKKLQQFVYAAAILTLIHWAALHDWGGVGAALVHFAPLAVLEMYRLWSTQQRRRHRTLT
;
A
#
# COMPACT_ATOMS: atom_id res chain seq x y z
N MET A 1 -23.73 28.10 -2.59
CA MET A 1 -23.76 26.64 -2.39
C MET A 1 -22.48 26.04 -2.99
N LEU A 2 -21.37 26.17 -2.26
CA LEU A 2 -20.03 25.71 -2.70
C LEU A 2 -20.01 24.17 -2.68
N LYS A 3 -20.22 23.54 -3.84
CA LYS A 3 -19.84 22.13 -3.98
C LYS A 3 -18.32 22.07 -3.91
N SER A 4 -17.88 21.74 -2.70
CA SER A 4 -16.52 21.63 -2.19
C SER A 4 -15.55 21.06 -3.23
N THR A 5 -14.51 21.82 -3.57
CA THR A 5 -13.38 21.39 -4.44
C THR A 5 -12.71 20.09 -3.96
N TRP A 6 -12.91 19.72 -2.70
CA TRP A 6 -12.47 18.48 -2.06
C TRP A 6 -13.13 17.20 -2.62
N ASP A 7 -14.23 17.34 -3.36
CA ASP A 7 -14.91 16.19 -3.97
C ASP A 7 -14.41 15.80 -5.35
N HIS A 8 -13.53 16.60 -5.94
CA HIS A 8 -12.97 16.31 -7.25
C HIS A 8 -11.87 15.23 -7.16
N PRO A 9 -11.86 14.19 -8.04
CA PRO A 9 -10.80 13.19 -8.05
C PRO A 9 -9.39 13.78 -8.18
N LEU A 10 -9.24 14.89 -8.91
CA LEU A 10 -7.95 15.55 -9.11
C LEU A 10 -7.36 16.14 -7.83
N THR A 11 -8.17 16.70 -6.92
CA THR A 11 -7.64 17.25 -5.66
C THR A 11 -7.10 16.15 -4.75
N PHE A 12 -7.73 14.97 -4.79
CA PHE A 12 -7.21 13.81 -4.08
C PHE A 12 -5.92 13.27 -4.71
N TRP A 13 -5.83 13.24 -6.04
CA TRP A 13 -4.57 12.89 -6.72
C TRP A 13 -3.45 13.88 -6.42
N ALA A 14 -3.73 15.18 -6.42
CA ALA A 14 -2.76 16.19 -6.04
C ALA A 14 -2.23 15.95 -4.60
N LEU A 15 -3.11 15.60 -3.67
CA LEU A 15 -2.74 15.25 -2.30
C LEU A 15 -1.82 14.01 -2.23
N LEU A 16 -2.14 12.94 -2.97
CA LEU A 16 -1.33 11.72 -3.01
C LEU A 16 0.02 11.91 -3.70
N SER A 17 0.12 12.88 -4.60
CA SER A 17 1.36 13.24 -5.29
C SER A 17 2.24 14.19 -4.50
N LEU A 18 1.76 14.80 -3.39
CA LEU A 18 2.58 15.73 -2.59
C LEU A 18 3.93 15.15 -2.18
N PRO A 19 4.04 13.90 -1.68
CA PRO A 19 5.34 13.33 -1.32
C PRO A 19 6.27 13.14 -2.52
N ALA A 20 5.74 12.99 -3.73
CA ALA A 20 6.55 12.82 -4.93
C ALA A 20 7.24 14.12 -5.38
N ILE A 21 6.73 15.30 -4.98
CA ILE A 21 7.30 16.60 -5.35
C ILE A 21 8.76 16.77 -4.87
N PRO A 22 9.11 16.58 -3.58
CA PRO A 22 10.49 16.65 -3.14
C PRO A 22 11.35 15.52 -3.74
N MET A 23 10.77 14.36 -4.04
CA MET A 23 11.49 13.24 -4.64
C MET A 23 11.93 13.56 -6.07
N THR A 24 11.06 14.15 -6.88
CA THR A 24 11.40 14.53 -8.26
C THR A 24 12.42 15.67 -8.29
N LEU A 25 12.35 16.62 -7.35
CA LEU A 25 13.38 17.65 -7.18
C LEU A 25 14.73 17.07 -6.75
N GLY A 26 14.72 16.03 -5.89
CA GLY A 26 15.92 15.29 -5.52
C GLY A 26 16.59 14.62 -6.72
N LEU A 27 15.82 13.97 -7.60
CA LEU A 27 16.35 13.35 -8.82
C LEU A 27 16.94 14.36 -9.81
N THR A 28 16.35 15.55 -9.93
CA THR A 28 16.83 16.58 -10.87
C THR A 28 17.99 17.40 -10.33
N SER A 29 18.37 17.23 -9.06
CA SER A 29 19.52 17.90 -8.45
C SER A 29 20.88 17.47 -9.04
N GLY A 30 20.92 16.32 -9.74
CA GLY A 30 22.15 15.76 -10.30
C GLY A 30 23.10 15.14 -9.27
N ALA A 31 22.66 14.97 -8.01
CA ALA A 31 23.44 14.31 -6.99
C ALA A 31 23.73 12.84 -7.36
N PRO A 32 24.97 12.33 -7.21
CA PRO A 32 25.33 10.96 -7.59
C PRO A 32 24.54 9.89 -6.84
N ASP A 33 24.09 10.19 -5.63
CA ASP A 33 23.35 9.33 -4.71
C ASP A 33 21.83 9.61 -4.70
N ALA A 34 21.35 10.43 -5.64
CA ALA A 34 19.94 10.82 -5.70
C ALA A 34 19.00 9.62 -5.74
N ALA A 35 19.34 8.57 -6.51
CA ALA A 35 18.52 7.36 -6.59
C ALA A 35 18.47 6.61 -5.25
N SER A 36 19.62 6.38 -4.62
CA SER A 36 19.75 5.70 -3.34
C SER A 36 19.01 6.42 -2.20
N SER A 37 19.13 7.75 -2.15
CA SER A 37 18.45 8.59 -1.15
C SER A 37 16.91 8.50 -1.21
N LEU A 38 16.36 8.12 -2.37
CA LEU A 38 14.92 8.05 -2.61
C LEU A 38 14.35 6.64 -2.45
N LEU A 39 15.19 5.61 -2.29
CA LEU A 39 14.75 4.23 -2.08
C LEU A 39 13.87 4.12 -0.82
N HIS A 40 14.37 4.64 0.30
CA HIS A 40 13.66 4.57 1.57
C HIS A 40 12.30 5.29 1.53
N PRO A 41 12.20 6.59 1.17
CA PRO A 41 10.93 7.28 1.20
C PRO A 41 9.91 6.72 0.21
N THR A 42 10.32 6.29 -1.00
CA THR A 42 9.38 5.69 -1.96
C THR A 42 8.77 4.39 -1.44
N GLY A 43 9.58 3.53 -0.81
CA GLY A 43 9.12 2.30 -0.16
C GLY A 43 8.19 2.57 1.04
N GLU A 44 8.54 3.53 1.89
CA GLU A 44 7.68 3.92 3.03
C GLU A 44 6.31 4.43 2.57
N PHE A 45 6.26 5.30 1.56
CA PHE A 45 4.99 5.84 1.05
C PHE A 45 4.14 4.76 0.38
N ALA A 46 4.76 3.81 -0.33
CA ALA A 46 4.06 2.64 -0.87
C ALA A 46 3.37 1.85 0.25
N ALA A 47 4.11 1.53 1.32
CA ALA A 47 3.58 0.80 2.48
C ALA A 47 2.49 1.60 3.21
N ARG A 48 2.72 2.90 3.47
CA ARG A 48 1.74 3.78 4.14
C ARG A 48 0.43 3.87 3.38
N PHE A 49 0.45 4.07 2.07
CA PHE A 49 -0.78 4.15 1.27
C PHE A 49 -1.55 2.82 1.24
N MET A 50 -0.84 1.68 1.15
CA MET A 50 -1.46 0.36 1.27
C MET A 50 -2.13 0.19 2.65
N ILE A 51 -1.41 0.49 3.72
CA ILE A 51 -1.90 0.38 5.11
C ILE A 51 -3.16 1.23 5.29
N ILE A 52 -3.12 2.51 4.88
CA ILE A 52 -4.28 3.40 4.94
C ILE A 52 -5.44 2.81 4.13
N ALA A 53 -5.20 2.32 2.91
CA ALA A 53 -6.24 1.71 2.07
C ALA A 53 -6.93 0.50 2.74
N MET A 54 -6.19 -0.27 3.53
CA MET A 54 -6.72 -1.42 4.27
C MET A 54 -7.49 -0.97 5.51
N MET A 55 -6.94 -0.04 6.31
CA MET A 55 -7.55 0.48 7.55
C MET A 55 -8.93 1.13 7.33
N ILE A 56 -9.23 1.65 6.14
CA ILE A 56 -10.51 2.30 5.84
C ILE A 56 -11.72 1.40 6.15
N THR A 57 -11.62 0.10 5.85
CA THR A 57 -12.75 -0.83 6.05
C THR A 57 -13.09 -1.03 7.52
N PRO A 58 -12.16 -1.43 8.40
CA PRO A 58 -12.42 -1.52 9.84
C PRO A 58 -12.77 -0.16 10.47
N LEU A 59 -12.17 0.95 10.03
CA LEU A 59 -12.52 2.29 10.50
C LEU A 59 -13.97 2.65 10.19
N MET A 60 -14.46 2.31 9.00
CA MET A 60 -15.87 2.48 8.65
C MET A 60 -16.78 1.61 9.54
N MET A 61 -16.33 0.42 9.98
CA MET A 61 -17.11 -0.41 10.90
C MET A 61 -17.19 0.17 12.32
N LEU A 62 -16.17 0.90 12.76
CA LEU A 62 -16.11 1.55 14.08
C LEU A 62 -16.88 2.87 14.09
N PHE A 63 -16.70 3.71 13.07
CA PHE A 63 -17.28 5.05 12.99
C PHE A 63 -18.42 5.11 11.96
N ARG A 64 -19.44 4.27 12.13
CA ARG A 64 -20.48 4.08 11.10
C ARG A 64 -21.28 5.34 10.82
N ASP A 65 -21.48 6.18 11.83
CA ASP A 65 -22.31 7.38 11.74
C ASP A 65 -21.55 8.59 11.19
N ALA A 66 -20.22 8.58 11.29
CA ALA A 66 -19.36 9.65 10.82
C ALA A 66 -19.36 9.77 9.28
N SER A 67 -19.26 11.00 8.78
CA SER A 67 -19.21 11.29 7.34
C SER A 67 -17.83 11.04 6.72
N TRP A 68 -16.75 11.22 7.48
CA TRP A 68 -15.37 11.12 7.00
C TRP A 68 -14.94 9.70 6.55
N PRO A 69 -15.30 8.58 7.21
CA PRO A 69 -14.90 7.25 6.75
C PRO A 69 -15.63 6.87 5.46
N ARG A 70 -16.90 7.30 5.31
CA ARG A 70 -17.67 7.12 4.08
C ARG A 70 -17.05 7.88 2.91
N TRP A 71 -16.57 9.10 3.16
CA TRP A 71 -15.85 9.90 2.18
C TRP A 71 -14.53 9.21 1.75
N LEU A 72 -13.80 8.63 2.70
CA LEU A 72 -12.54 7.94 2.45
C LEU A 72 -12.73 6.59 1.75
N MET A 73 -13.80 5.86 2.06
CA MET A 73 -14.18 4.60 1.39
C MET A 73 -14.38 4.75 -0.11
N LYS A 74 -14.98 5.87 -0.55
CA LYS A 74 -15.10 6.20 -1.99
C LYS A 74 -13.74 6.42 -2.67
N ARG A 75 -12.70 6.73 -1.89
CA ARG A 75 -11.34 7.05 -2.37
C ARG A 75 -10.31 5.96 -2.10
N ARG A 76 -10.72 4.85 -1.46
CA ARG A 76 -9.87 3.68 -1.18
C ARG A 76 -9.11 3.19 -2.41
N ARG A 77 -9.75 3.22 -3.59
CA ARG A 77 -9.10 2.83 -4.85
C ARG A 77 -7.88 3.68 -5.16
N TYR A 78 -7.99 5.01 -5.03
CA TYR A 78 -6.90 5.92 -5.35
C TYR A 78 -5.67 5.68 -4.47
N LEU A 79 -5.88 5.38 -3.17
CA LEU A 79 -4.81 5.00 -2.26
C LEU A 79 -4.12 3.69 -2.67
N GLY A 80 -4.89 2.68 -3.08
CA GLY A 80 -4.32 1.41 -3.56
C GLY A 80 -3.50 1.58 -4.85
N VAL A 81 -3.97 2.42 -5.78
CA VAL A 81 -3.25 2.72 -7.01
C VAL A 81 -2.00 3.58 -6.73
N ALA A 82 -2.08 4.55 -5.82
CA ALA A 82 -0.91 5.31 -5.39
C ALA A 82 0.13 4.39 -4.74
N ALA A 83 -0.28 3.49 -3.83
CA ALA A 83 0.62 2.49 -3.24
C ALA A 83 1.39 1.70 -4.31
N PHE A 84 0.72 1.28 -5.38
CA PHE A 84 1.37 0.62 -6.52
C PHE A 84 2.38 1.51 -7.24
N PHE A 85 2.04 2.78 -7.55
CA PHE A 85 2.98 3.67 -8.25
C PHE A 85 4.22 3.99 -7.41
N TYR A 86 4.07 4.18 -6.09
CA TYR A 86 5.22 4.36 -5.21
C TYR A 86 6.04 3.06 -5.09
N ALA A 87 5.41 1.88 -5.07
CA ALA A 87 6.11 0.61 -5.11
C ALA A 87 6.87 0.40 -6.44
N LEU A 88 6.26 0.79 -7.57
CA LEU A 88 6.90 0.76 -8.88
C LEU A 88 8.12 1.70 -8.91
N ALA A 89 7.97 2.94 -8.42
CA ALA A 89 9.07 3.89 -8.31
C ALA A 89 10.21 3.33 -7.45
N HIS A 90 9.88 2.75 -6.30
CA HIS A 90 10.85 2.08 -5.43
C HIS A 90 11.60 0.96 -6.15
N THR A 91 10.90 0.07 -6.85
CA THR A 91 11.52 -1.02 -7.62
C THR A 91 12.39 -0.50 -8.76
N VAL A 92 11.96 0.55 -9.47
CA VAL A 92 12.75 1.18 -10.55
C VAL A 92 14.02 1.81 -9.99
N LEU A 93 13.92 2.57 -8.90
CA LEU A 93 15.08 3.16 -8.22
C LEU A 93 16.04 2.07 -7.73
N TYR A 94 15.52 0.96 -7.18
CA TYR A 94 16.34 -0.17 -6.76
C TYR A 94 17.10 -0.79 -7.94
N LEU A 95 16.44 -0.95 -9.09
CA LEU A 95 17.11 -1.45 -10.30
C LEU A 95 18.17 -0.49 -10.85
N ILE A 96 18.00 0.82 -10.68
CA ILE A 96 18.98 1.83 -11.09
C ILE A 96 20.20 1.82 -10.15
N ASP A 97 19.98 1.73 -8.84
CA ASP A 97 21.03 1.80 -7.82
C ASP A 97 21.82 0.49 -7.72
N GLU A 98 21.11 -0.65 -7.65
CA GLU A 98 21.66 -1.97 -7.28
C GLU A 98 21.53 -3.01 -8.41
N GLY A 99 20.75 -2.73 -9.46
CA GLY A 99 20.34 -3.73 -10.46
C GLY A 99 21.51 -4.36 -11.24
N ALA A 100 22.65 -3.68 -11.38
CA ALA A 100 23.84 -4.26 -12.01
C ALA A 100 24.59 -5.26 -11.10
N ILE A 101 24.54 -5.03 -9.78
CA ILE A 101 25.29 -5.80 -8.76
C ILE A 101 24.43 -6.98 -8.26
N ALA A 102 23.13 -6.77 -8.06
CA ALA A 102 22.20 -7.79 -7.60
C ALA A 102 22.15 -9.02 -8.54
N PHE A 103 22.17 -8.82 -9.86
CA PHE A 103 22.10 -9.93 -10.84
C PHE A 103 23.42 -10.66 -11.06
N THR A 104 24.56 -10.11 -10.64
CA THR A 104 25.90 -10.66 -10.90
C THR A 104 26.56 -11.26 -9.65
N GLY A 105 26.18 -10.83 -8.44
CA GLY A 105 26.88 -11.16 -7.19
C GLY A 105 26.25 -12.23 -6.29
N GLY A 106 25.19 -12.93 -6.68
CA GLY A 106 24.54 -13.95 -5.84
C GLY A 106 23.76 -13.41 -4.63
N GLU A 107 23.73 -12.09 -4.45
CA GLU A 107 23.02 -11.39 -3.36
C GLU A 107 21.49 -11.44 -3.48
N VAL A 108 20.96 -11.89 -4.63
CA VAL A 108 19.52 -12.13 -4.84
C VAL A 108 18.92 -12.97 -3.71
N SER A 109 19.70 -13.82 -3.03
CA SER A 109 19.25 -14.71 -1.95
C SER A 109 18.86 -14.03 -0.63
N LYS A 110 19.02 -12.70 -0.48
CA LYS A 110 18.65 -12.01 0.76
C LYS A 110 17.12 -11.90 0.90
N LEU A 111 16.60 -12.20 2.10
CA LEU A 111 15.16 -12.25 2.38
C LEU A 111 14.45 -10.91 2.11
N ASN A 112 15.12 -9.78 2.34
CA ASN A 112 14.61 -8.46 2.00
C ASN A 112 14.33 -8.36 0.49
N ILE A 113 15.25 -8.75 -0.38
CA ILE A 113 15.09 -8.61 -1.83
C ILE A 113 13.93 -9.45 -2.36
N TRP A 114 13.90 -10.76 -2.05
CA TRP A 114 12.84 -11.65 -2.55
C TRP A 114 11.45 -11.27 -2.07
N THR A 115 11.30 -10.91 -0.79
CA THR A 115 9.98 -10.53 -0.24
C THR A 115 9.45 -9.25 -0.89
N GLY A 116 10.33 -8.29 -1.20
CA GLY A 116 10.00 -7.09 -1.97
C GLY A 116 9.51 -7.42 -3.39
N TRP A 117 10.23 -8.27 -4.11
CA TRP A 117 9.83 -8.71 -5.46
C TRP A 117 8.48 -9.42 -5.48
N ILE A 118 8.25 -10.36 -4.56
CA ILE A 118 6.98 -11.08 -4.49
C ILE A 118 5.84 -10.13 -4.12
N ALA A 119 6.05 -9.20 -3.17
CA ALA A 119 5.05 -8.18 -2.84
C ALA A 119 4.71 -7.31 -4.06
N PHE A 120 5.72 -6.85 -4.80
CA PHE A 120 5.53 -6.06 -6.02
C PHE A 120 4.78 -6.84 -7.11
N LEU A 121 5.15 -8.10 -7.34
CA LEU A 121 4.44 -8.98 -8.29
C LEU A 121 2.98 -9.20 -7.93
N ILE A 122 2.62 -9.21 -6.64
CA ILE A 122 1.22 -9.24 -6.20
C ILE A 122 0.53 -7.90 -6.45
N PHE A 123 1.22 -6.77 -6.25
CA PHE A 123 0.64 -5.44 -6.50
C PHE A 123 0.28 -5.21 -7.97
N VAL A 124 1.05 -5.74 -8.92
CA VAL A 124 0.79 -5.57 -10.37
C VAL A 124 -0.66 -5.96 -10.76
N PRO A 125 -1.12 -7.22 -10.57
CA PRO A 125 -2.49 -7.59 -10.92
C PRO A 125 -3.55 -6.85 -10.09
N LEU A 126 -3.25 -6.49 -8.83
CA LEU A 126 -4.16 -5.67 -8.01
C LEU A 126 -4.38 -4.28 -8.62
N ALA A 127 -3.32 -3.65 -9.11
CA ALA A 127 -3.37 -2.33 -9.74
C ALA A 127 -4.03 -2.41 -11.13
N VAL A 128 -3.63 -3.36 -11.97
CA VAL A 128 -4.22 -3.53 -13.32
C VAL A 128 -5.74 -3.76 -13.23
N THR A 129 -6.19 -4.54 -12.25
CA THR A 129 -7.62 -4.83 -12.06
C THR A 129 -8.38 -3.79 -11.24
N SER A 130 -7.78 -2.63 -10.96
CA SER A 130 -8.44 -1.54 -10.23
C SER A 130 -9.32 -0.63 -11.12
N THR A 131 -9.47 -0.92 -12.42
CA THR A 131 -10.35 -0.14 -13.32
C THR A 131 -11.80 -0.63 -13.28
N ASP A 132 -12.76 0.27 -13.57
CA ASP A 132 -14.19 -0.08 -13.56
C ASP A 132 -14.54 -1.18 -14.57
N ALA A 133 -13.79 -1.25 -15.69
CA ALA A 133 -13.92 -2.31 -16.68
C ALA A 133 -13.59 -3.70 -16.09
N TRP A 134 -12.46 -3.82 -15.37
CA TRP A 134 -12.06 -5.08 -14.75
C TRP A 134 -12.97 -5.48 -13.58
N VAL A 135 -13.43 -4.50 -12.79
CA VAL A 135 -14.41 -4.75 -11.71
C VAL A 135 -15.69 -5.35 -12.28
N ARG A 136 -16.22 -4.81 -13.38
CA ARG A 136 -17.40 -5.35 -14.07
C ARG A 136 -17.13 -6.72 -14.70
N ARG A 137 -15.97 -6.91 -15.33
CA ARG A 137 -15.61 -8.15 -16.03
C ARG A 137 -15.40 -9.34 -15.08
N LEU A 138 -14.74 -9.13 -13.95
CA LEU A 138 -14.40 -10.20 -12.99
C LEU A 138 -15.49 -10.46 -11.94
N GLY A 139 -16.39 -9.51 -11.70
CA GLY A 139 -17.52 -9.65 -10.79
C GLY A 139 -17.10 -10.12 -9.39
N ARG A 140 -17.59 -11.30 -8.96
CA ARG A 140 -17.29 -11.85 -7.63
C ARG A 140 -15.82 -12.24 -7.46
N SER A 141 -15.15 -12.67 -8.52
CA SER A 141 -13.74 -13.08 -8.49
C SER A 141 -12.80 -11.89 -8.26
N TRP A 142 -13.22 -10.68 -8.63
CA TRP A 142 -12.45 -9.45 -8.35
C TRP A 142 -12.15 -9.30 -6.85
N LYS A 143 -13.14 -9.57 -5.98
CA LYS A 143 -12.94 -9.48 -4.53
C LYS A 143 -11.93 -10.51 -4.02
N LYS A 144 -11.92 -11.72 -4.59
CA LYS A 144 -10.94 -12.77 -4.24
C LYS A 144 -9.54 -12.33 -4.65
N LEU A 145 -9.38 -11.77 -5.86
CA LEU A 145 -8.11 -11.22 -6.32
C LEU A 145 -7.64 -10.09 -5.39
N GLN A 146 -8.52 -9.18 -5.04
CA GLN A 146 -8.18 -8.05 -4.17
C GLN A 146 -7.83 -8.45 -2.72
N GLN A 147 -8.12 -9.69 -2.30
CA GLN A 147 -7.67 -10.22 -1.00
C GLN A 147 -6.18 -10.54 -0.98
N PHE A 148 -5.51 -10.68 -2.12
CA PHE A 148 -4.05 -10.85 -2.14
C PHE A 148 -3.31 -9.63 -1.55
N VAL A 149 -3.98 -8.50 -1.34
CA VAL A 149 -3.43 -7.35 -0.60
C VAL A 149 -2.99 -7.73 0.82
N TYR A 150 -3.62 -8.70 1.49
CA TYR A 150 -3.17 -9.14 2.82
C TYR A 150 -1.83 -9.89 2.73
N ALA A 151 -1.64 -10.71 1.69
CA ALA A 151 -0.36 -11.37 1.43
C ALA A 151 0.73 -10.34 1.10
N ALA A 152 0.41 -9.36 0.24
CA ALA A 152 1.31 -8.25 -0.06
C ALA A 152 1.68 -7.45 1.21
N ALA A 153 0.72 -7.21 2.12
CA ALA A 153 0.97 -6.50 3.37
C ALA A 153 1.94 -7.26 4.29
N ILE A 154 1.76 -8.57 4.44
CA ILE A 154 2.67 -9.41 5.23
C ILE A 154 4.07 -9.42 4.61
N LEU A 155 4.17 -9.60 3.29
CA LEU A 155 5.45 -9.58 2.60
C LEU A 155 6.15 -8.22 2.70
N THR A 156 5.39 -7.12 2.62
CA THR A 156 5.93 -5.76 2.79
C THR A 156 6.44 -5.53 4.22
N LEU A 157 5.73 -6.06 5.23
CA LEU A 157 6.19 -6.00 6.62
C LEU A 157 7.51 -6.76 6.79
N ILE A 158 7.61 -7.98 6.25
CA ILE A 158 8.84 -8.79 6.32
C ILE A 158 9.97 -8.08 5.57
N HIS A 159 9.71 -7.57 4.36
CA HIS A 159 10.65 -6.80 3.56
C HIS A 159 11.24 -5.63 4.35
N TRP A 160 10.39 -4.77 4.92
CA TRP A 160 10.81 -3.62 5.70
C TRP A 160 11.58 -4.04 6.98
N ALA A 161 11.07 -5.02 7.72
CA ALA A 161 11.75 -5.52 8.91
C ALA A 161 13.16 -6.06 8.59
N ALA A 162 13.33 -6.74 7.46
CA ALA A 162 14.58 -7.37 7.07
C ALA A 162 15.65 -6.41 6.49
N LEU A 163 15.35 -5.12 6.28
CA LEU A 163 16.30 -4.17 5.65
C LEU A 163 17.60 -3.95 6.45
N HIS A 164 17.59 -4.13 7.77
CA HIS A 164 18.76 -3.91 8.64
C HIS A 164 18.95 -5.06 9.65
N ASP A 165 18.96 -6.31 9.18
CA ASP A 165 19.04 -7.50 10.05
C ASP A 165 18.05 -7.46 11.22
N TRP A 166 16.80 -7.10 10.93
CA TRP A 166 15.72 -6.92 11.93
C TRP A 166 15.85 -5.69 12.84
N GLY A 167 16.86 -4.83 12.65
CA GLY A 167 16.99 -3.54 13.33
C GLY A 167 15.92 -2.50 12.94
N GLY A 168 15.25 -2.67 11.80
CA GLY A 168 14.18 -1.79 11.30
C GLY A 168 12.77 -2.14 11.81
N VAL A 169 12.63 -3.18 12.63
CA VAL A 169 11.33 -3.72 13.07
C VAL A 169 10.48 -2.67 13.79
N GLY A 170 11.08 -1.78 14.59
CA GLY A 170 10.35 -0.74 15.30
C GLY A 170 9.56 0.18 14.38
N ALA A 171 10.20 0.70 13.33
CA ALA A 171 9.55 1.57 12.36
C ALA A 171 8.43 0.86 11.60
N ALA A 172 8.65 -0.40 11.19
CA ALA A 172 7.63 -1.20 10.53
C ALA A 172 6.43 -1.48 11.47
N LEU A 173 6.68 -1.87 12.72
CA LEU A 173 5.63 -2.15 13.70
C LEU A 173 4.77 -0.93 14.02
N VAL A 174 5.34 0.27 14.10
CA VAL A 174 4.55 1.50 14.32
C VAL A 174 3.46 1.69 13.27
N HIS A 175 3.72 1.28 12.02
CA HIS A 175 2.76 1.41 10.92
C HIS A 175 1.81 0.19 10.82
N PHE A 176 2.34 -1.02 11.00
CA PHE A 176 1.56 -2.25 10.84
C PHE A 176 0.75 -2.65 12.07
N ALA A 177 1.13 -2.24 13.29
CA ALA A 177 0.39 -2.57 14.50
C ALA A 177 -1.03 -1.97 14.51
N PRO A 178 -1.26 -0.68 14.17
CA PRO A 178 -2.62 -0.14 14.04
C PRO A 178 -3.47 -0.90 13.02
N LEU A 179 -2.87 -1.29 11.89
CA LEU A 179 -3.53 -2.10 10.88
C LEU A 179 -3.93 -3.47 11.43
N ALA A 180 -3.01 -4.16 12.10
CA ALA A 180 -3.25 -5.48 12.67
C ALA A 180 -4.41 -5.45 13.69
N VAL A 181 -4.39 -4.48 14.61
CA VAL A 181 -5.46 -4.30 15.61
C VAL A 181 -6.82 -4.07 14.93
N LEU A 182 -6.87 -3.19 13.93
CA LEU A 182 -8.11 -2.88 13.23
C LEU A 182 -8.64 -4.07 12.40
N GLU A 183 -7.77 -4.84 11.75
CA GLU A 183 -8.19 -6.04 11.01
C GLU A 183 -8.65 -7.15 11.95
N MET A 184 -8.00 -7.34 13.11
CA MET A 184 -8.47 -8.25 14.16
C MET A 184 -9.88 -7.87 14.63
N TYR A 185 -10.12 -6.60 14.92
CA TYR A 185 -11.44 -6.08 15.29
C TYR A 185 -12.49 -6.36 14.20
N ARG A 186 -12.14 -6.15 12.94
CA ARG A 186 -13.05 -6.41 11.81
C ARG A 186 -13.40 -7.89 11.68
N LEU A 187 -12.43 -8.79 11.83
CA LEU A 187 -12.69 -10.24 11.77
C LEU A 187 -13.61 -10.66 12.91
N TRP A 188 -13.31 -10.22 14.15
CA TRP A 188 -14.10 -10.52 15.34
C TRP A 188 -15.55 -10.01 15.20
N SER A 189 -15.74 -8.74 14.85
CA SER A 189 -17.07 -8.14 14.70
C SER A 189 -17.88 -8.76 13.56
N THR A 190 -17.23 -9.19 12.48
CA THR A 190 -17.90 -9.90 11.37
C THR A 190 -18.36 -11.29 11.80
N GLN A 191 -17.55 -12.01 12.58
CA GLN A 191 -17.92 -13.31 13.13
C GLN A 191 -19.08 -13.20 14.11
N GLN A 192 -19.07 -12.21 15.00
CA GLN A 192 -20.14 -11.99 15.97
C GLN A 192 -21.48 -11.70 15.28
N ARG A 193 -21.50 -10.83 14.26
CA ARG A 193 -22.71 -10.56 13.46
C ARG A 193 -23.24 -11.80 12.74
N ARG A 194 -22.37 -12.71 12.29
CA ARG A 194 -22.78 -13.98 11.66
C ARG A 194 -23.40 -14.92 12.68
N ARG A 195 -22.80 -15.06 13.86
CA ARG A 195 -23.31 -15.89 14.96
C ARG A 195 -24.71 -15.46 15.43
N HIS A 196 -24.97 -14.16 15.52
CA HIS A 196 -26.32 -13.67 15.88
C HIS A 196 -27.39 -13.97 14.82
N ARG A 197 -27.05 -13.98 13.53
CA ARG A 197 -27.99 -14.30 12.45
C ARG A 197 -28.35 -15.78 12.33
N THR A 198 -27.54 -16.68 12.89
CA THR A 198 -27.80 -18.13 12.87
C THR A 198 -28.64 -18.61 14.06
N LEU A 199 -28.85 -17.76 15.06
CA LEU A 199 -29.61 -18.05 16.28
C LEU A 199 -31.03 -17.43 16.27
N THR A 200 -31.35 -16.68 15.22
CA THR A 200 -32.66 -16.06 14.93
C THR A 200 -33.27 -16.71 13.71
#